data_AF-A0AAN7U121-F1
#
_entry.id   AF-A0AAN7U121-F1
#
_cell.length_a   1.000
_cell.length_b   1.000
_cell.length_c   1.000
_cell.angle_alpha   90.00
_cell.angle_beta   90.00
_cell.angle_gamma   90.00
#
_symmetry.space_group_name_H-M   'P 1'
#
loop_
_entity.id
_entity.type
_entity.pdbx_description
1 polymer ?
#
loop_
_entity_poly.entity_id
_entity_poly.type
_entity_poly.pdbx_seq_one_letter_code
_entity_poly.pdbx_strand_id
1 'polypeptide(L)' 'MNKLLNLLGLAVFLVVCILTLGSNAEEQGSCSSWHVARQGYTCYDMAGTCGVSLQSFMSVNNLNWNDCNYVQIGRKYCCN' A
#
# COMPACT_ATOMS: atom_id res chain seq x y z
N MET A 1 43.12 -16.13 12.35
CA MET A 1 42.54 -16.77 11.14
C MET A 1 41.02 -16.76 11.23
N ASN A 2 40.43 -15.58 11.16
CA ASN A 2 39.02 -15.35 11.51
C ASN A 2 38.51 -14.02 10.92
N LYS A 3 39.40 -13.10 10.50
CA LYS A 3 39.03 -11.88 9.78
C LYS A 3 38.34 -12.18 8.44
N LEU A 4 38.85 -13.15 7.68
CA LEU A 4 38.25 -13.60 6.42
C LEU A 4 36.89 -14.28 6.65
N LEU A 5 36.78 -15.15 7.67
CA LEU A 5 35.52 -15.82 8.00
C LEU A 5 34.44 -14.83 8.48
N ASN A 6 34.83 -13.82 9.25
CA ASN A 6 33.93 -12.78 9.74
C ASN A 6 33.52 -11.79 8.64
N LEU A 7 34.44 -11.49 7.71
CA LEU A 7 34.15 -10.67 6.53
C LEU A 7 33.20 -11.39 5.56
N LEU A 8 33.40 -12.71 5.35
CA LEU A 8 32.48 -13.54 4.58
C LEU A 8 31.11 -13.64 5.27
N GLY A 9 31.07 -13.80 6.60
CA GLY A 9 29.82 -13.82 7.37
C GLY A 9 29.04 -12.50 7.27
N LEU A 10 29.73 -11.35 7.38
CA LEU A 10 29.13 -10.03 7.20
C LEU A 10 28.59 -9.85 5.78
N ALA A 11 29.34 -10.27 4.76
CA ALA A 11 28.92 -10.19 3.36
C ALA A 11 27.67 -11.04 3.10
N VAL A 12 27.60 -12.25 3.64
CA VAL A 12 26.42 -13.13 3.51
C VAL A 12 25.20 -12.53 4.21
N PHE A 13 25.37 -11.96 5.40
CA PHE A 13 24.27 -11.30 6.13
C PHE A 13 23.70 -10.10 5.37
N LEU A 14 24.57 -9.26 4.80
CA LEU A 14 24.15 -8.10 4.00
C LEU A 14 23.40 -8.53 2.72
N VAL A 15 23.88 -9.58 2.04
CA VAL A 15 23.22 -10.11 0.84
C VAL A 15 21.84 -10.69 1.18
N VAL A 16 21.72 -11.45 2.27
CA VAL A 16 20.43 -11.99 2.72
C VAL A 16 19.45 -10.88 3.09
N CYS A 17 19.90 -9.84 3.80
CA CYS A 17 19.05 -8.69 4.11
C CYS A 17 18.52 -8.02 2.84
N ILE A 18 19.37 -7.77 1.84
CA ILE A 18 18.95 -7.15 0.58
C ILE A 18 17.90 -8.00 -0.16
N LEU A 19 17.99 -9.33 -0.09
CA LEU A 19 17.02 -10.23 -0.71
C LEU A 19 15.68 -10.30 0.04
N THR A 20 15.68 -10.11 1.36
CA THR A 20 14.45 -10.11 2.18
C THR A 20 13.77 -8.74 2.30
N LEU A 21 14.47 -7.66 1.94
CA LEU A 21 13.92 -6.31 1.83
C LEU A 21 13.18 -6.09 0.50
N GLY A 22 12.60 -7.16 -0.06
CA GLY A 22 11.70 -7.07 -1.20
C GLY A 22 10.51 -6.21 -0.81
N SER A 23 10.44 -5.00 -1.36
CA SER A 23 9.30 -4.11 -1.21
C SER A 23 8.04 -4.86 -1.65
N ASN A 24 7.05 -4.94 -0.75
CA ASN A 24 5.67 -5.26 -1.13
C ASN A 24 5.11 -4.04 -1.88
N ALA A 25 5.61 -3.78 -3.09
CA ALA A 25 4.86 -2.96 -4.03
C ALA A 25 3.66 -3.82 -4.40
N GLU A 26 2.58 -3.66 -3.64
CA GLU A 26 1.27 -4.17 -4.00
C GLU A 26 1.04 -3.76 -5.46
N GLU A 27 0.98 -4.73 -6.36
CA GLU A 27 0.60 -4.52 -7.75
C GLU A 27 -0.92 -4.28 -7.80
N GLN A 28 -1.35 -3.22 -7.13
CA GLN A 28 -2.58 -2.54 -7.48
C GLN A 28 -2.24 -1.84 -8.80
N GLY A 29 -2.81 -2.33 -9.90
CA GLY A 29 -2.56 -1.79 -11.24
C GLY A 29 -2.51 -0.25 -11.22
N SER A 30 -1.59 0.33 -11.98
CA SER A 30 -1.24 1.75 -11.89
C SER A 30 -2.48 2.64 -11.71
N CYS A 31 -2.57 3.30 -10.56
CA CYS A 31 -3.70 4.16 -10.31
C CYS A 31 -3.69 5.37 -11.26
N SER A 32 -4.77 5.57 -12.01
CA SER A 32 -4.86 6.63 -13.02
C SER A 32 -5.29 7.98 -12.43
N SER A 33 -6.01 7.96 -11.30
CA SER A 33 -6.51 9.15 -10.61
C SER A 33 -6.58 8.93 -9.10
N TRP A 34 -6.30 9.99 -8.32
CA TRP A 34 -6.25 9.92 -6.87
C TRP A 34 -7.17 10.95 -6.23
N HIS A 35 -7.86 10.57 -5.14
CA HIS A 35 -8.63 11.48 -4.31
C HIS A 35 -8.15 11.47 -2.86
N VAL A 36 -8.05 12.64 -2.24
CA VAL A 36 -7.65 12.78 -0.83
C VAL A 36 -8.88 12.78 0.04
N ALA A 37 -8.96 11.83 0.99
CA ALA A 37 -10.07 11.76 1.91
C ALA A 37 -10.10 12.97 2.85
N ARG A 38 -11.30 13.54 3.05
CA ARG A 38 -11.57 14.68 3.93
C ARG A 38 -12.40 14.23 5.14
N GLN A 39 -12.46 15.10 6.15
CA GLN A 39 -13.27 14.84 7.33
C GLN A 39 -14.73 14.55 6.95
N GLY A 40 -15.27 13.46 7.49
CA GLY A 40 -16.65 13.04 7.26
C GLY A 40 -16.89 12.16 6.04
N TYR A 41 -15.86 11.85 5.24
CA TYR A 41 -16.00 10.91 4.13
C TYR A 41 -16.11 9.46 4.61
N THR A 42 -16.93 8.69 3.90
CA THR A 42 -17.01 7.23 3.92
C THR A 42 -16.46 6.65 2.60
N CYS A 43 -16.37 5.34 2.48
CA CYS A 43 -16.08 4.73 1.16
C CYS A 43 -17.15 5.07 0.11
N TYR A 44 -18.43 5.23 0.51
CA TYR A 44 -19.50 5.58 -0.42
C TYR A 44 -19.29 6.98 -1.01
N ASP A 45 -18.95 7.97 -0.18
CA ASP A 45 -18.66 9.34 -0.62
C ASP A 45 -17.45 9.37 -1.56
N MET A 46 -16.41 8.60 -1.22
CA MET A 46 -15.20 8.49 -2.02
C MET A 46 -15.46 7.82 -3.37
N ALA A 47 -16.16 6.68 -3.38
CA ALA A 47 -16.51 5.97 -4.61
C ALA A 47 -17.38 6.82 -5.53
N GLY A 48 -18.37 7.55 -4.97
CA GLY A 48 -19.19 8.49 -5.71
C GLY A 48 -18.39 9.65 -6.30
N THR A 49 -17.43 10.20 -5.54
CA THR A 49 -16.51 11.24 -6.03
C THR A 49 -15.59 10.75 -7.15
N CYS A 50 -15.13 9.50 -7.05
CA CYS A 50 -14.33 8.84 -8.08
C CYS A 50 -15.16 8.41 -9.31
N GLY A 51 -16.50 8.35 -9.20
CA GLY A 51 -17.37 7.84 -10.27
C GLY A 51 -17.29 6.33 -10.50
N VAL A 52 -16.87 5.56 -9.49
CA VAL A 52 -16.70 4.10 -9.57
C VAL A 52 -17.66 3.38 -8.62
N SER A 53 -17.83 2.07 -8.80
CA SER A 53 -18.62 1.28 -7.85
C SER A 53 -17.91 1.18 -6.50
N LEU A 54 -18.68 1.10 -5.40
CA LEU A 54 -18.12 0.91 -4.06
C LEU A 54 -17.21 -0.33 -3.99
N GLN A 55 -17.64 -1.45 -4.58
CA GLN A 55 -16.86 -2.68 -4.58
C GLN A 55 -15.52 -2.52 -5.32
N SER A 56 -15.50 -1.80 -6.45
CA SER A 56 -14.26 -1.50 -7.18
C SER A 56 -13.34 -0.62 -6.34
N PHE A 57 -13.89 0.46 -5.79
CA PHE A 57 -13.14 1.38 -4.93
C PHE A 57 -12.52 0.66 -3.73
N MET A 58 -13.27 -0.24 -3.08
CA MET A 58 -12.78 -1.03 -1.97
C MET A 58 -11.67 -2.00 -2.39
N SER A 59 -11.87 -2.70 -3.52
CA SER A 59 -10.91 -3.67 -4.03
C SER A 59 -9.56 -3.04 -4.39
N VAL A 60 -9.57 -1.91 -5.13
CA VAL A 60 -8.33 -1.25 -5.59
C VAL A 60 -7.55 -0.57 -4.46
N ASN A 61 -8.24 -0.27 -3.35
CA ASN A 61 -7.62 0.37 -2.17
C ASN A 61 -7.37 -0.61 -1.01
N ASN A 62 -7.53 -1.93 -1.24
CA ASN A 62 -7.37 -2.98 -0.23
C ASN A 62 -8.21 -2.72 1.04
N LEU A 63 -9.46 -2.29 0.85
CA LEU A 63 -10.40 -1.96 1.92
C LEU A 63 -11.41 -3.08 2.15
N ASN A 64 -11.79 -3.25 3.42
CA ASN A 64 -12.93 -4.07 3.82
C ASN A 64 -14.08 -3.20 4.38
N TRP A 65 -15.20 -3.82 4.71
CA TRP A 65 -16.39 -3.12 5.20
C TRP A 65 -16.17 -2.36 6.52
N ASN A 66 -15.26 -2.83 7.38
CA ASN A 66 -14.95 -2.13 8.63
C ASN A 66 -14.19 -0.82 8.35
N ASP A 67 -13.30 -0.82 7.36
CA ASP A 67 -12.56 0.37 6.93
C ASP A 67 -13.49 1.43 6.32
N CYS A 68 -14.61 1.01 5.74
CA CYS A 68 -15.53 1.91 5.07
C CYS A 68 -16.39 2.78 5.96
N ASN A 69 -16.39 2.51 7.27
CA ASN A 69 -17.00 3.40 8.24
C ASN A 69 -16.22 4.71 8.37
N TYR A 70 -14.89 4.67 8.20
CA TYR A 70 -14.04 5.86 8.30
C TYR A 70 -12.82 5.75 7.39
N VAL A 71 -12.81 6.50 6.30
CA VAL A 71 -11.58 6.67 5.52
C VAL A 71 -10.59 7.55 6.27
N GLN A 72 -9.32 7.17 6.24
CA GLN A 72 -8.24 7.94 6.86
C GLN A 72 -8.10 9.33 6.23
N ILE A 73 -8.37 10.37 7.02
CA ILE A 73 -8.26 11.77 6.57
C ILE A 73 -6.84 12.06 6.10
N GLY A 74 -6.71 12.72 4.94
CA GLY A 74 -5.41 13.05 4.34
C GLY A 74 -4.76 11.91 3.55
N ARG A 75 -5.26 10.66 3.65
CA ARG A 75 -4.79 9.56 2.79
C ARG A 75 -5.31 9.75 1.36
N LYS A 76 -4.46 9.43 0.38
CA LYS A 76 -4.83 9.33 -1.04
C LYS A 76 -5.40 7.95 -1.33
N TYR A 77 -6.51 7.91 -2.05
CA TYR A 77 -7.18 6.70 -2.50
C TYR A 77 -7.25 6.69 -4.02
N CYS A 78 -7.14 5.50 -4.60
CA CYS A 78 -7.22 5.29 -6.02
C CYS A 78 -8.67 5.34 -6.53
N CYS A 79 -8.88 6.05 -7.64
CA CYS A 79 -10.15 6.22 -8.34
C CYS A 79 -10.13 5.53 -9.71
N ASN A 80 -9.96 4.21 -9.74
CA ASN A 80 -10.01 3.38 -10.97
C ASN A 80 -11.21 2.43 -10.94
#